data_AF-A0A0P0LBM0-F1
#
_entry.id   AF-A0A0P0LBM0-F1
#
_cell.length_a   1.000
_cell.length_b   1.000
_cell.length_c   1.000
_cell.angle_alpha   90.00
_cell.angle_beta   90.00
_cell.angle_gamma   90.00
#
_symmetry.space_group_name_H-M   'P 1'
#
loop_
_entity.id
_entity.type
_entity.pdbx_description
1 polymer ?
#
loop_
_entity_poly.entity_id
_entity_poly.type
_entity_poly.pdbx_seq_one_letter_code
_entity_poly.pdbx_strand_id
1 'polypeptide(L)'
;MICEDGSFYSFNAKYAHEPEMLNIEMKDFLENEDTTDFSHTRMNIYFRELGNESPLLVKLIMQGIYKADKREIKHLGCKRFGVQFLLKSIHSHNGLFYFHTETRNRSNVAFNTDFIKFKIVDKKVPKRTAIQERVVDPVRSYNEVLVTNGKSNVRTVYVVPQFTIPDDKILIIELFEKNGGRHQTIRVENADLVAAKVINELKIK
;
A
#
# COMPACT_ATOMS: atom_id res chain seq x y z
N MET A 1 -10.14 7.55 -19.62
CA MET A 1 -8.79 7.05 -19.96
C MET A 1 -8.25 6.33 -18.74
N ILE A 2 -7.72 5.11 -18.90
CA ILE A 2 -6.96 4.40 -17.85
C ILE A 2 -5.50 4.43 -18.29
N CYS A 3 -4.61 4.92 -17.43
CA CYS A 3 -3.18 5.00 -17.70
C CYS A 3 -2.44 3.77 -17.16
N GLU A 4 -1.23 3.55 -17.64
CA GLU A 4 -0.36 2.42 -17.26
C GLU A 4 -0.03 2.40 -15.76
N ASP A 5 0.00 3.57 -15.12
CA ASP A 5 0.22 3.70 -13.68
C ASP A 5 -1.07 3.48 -12.84
N GLY A 6 -2.16 3.04 -13.48
CA GLY A 6 -3.44 2.78 -12.84
C GLY A 6 -4.26 4.04 -12.55
N SER A 7 -3.82 5.23 -12.97
CA SER A 7 -4.63 6.44 -12.88
C SER A 7 -5.80 6.39 -13.88
N PHE A 8 -6.97 6.87 -13.44
CA PHE A 8 -8.18 6.92 -14.26
C PHE A 8 -8.68 8.35 -14.35
N TYR A 9 -8.88 8.81 -15.58
CA TYR A 9 -9.37 10.14 -15.87
C TYR A 9 -10.69 10.01 -16.62
N SER A 10 -11.72 10.65 -16.10
CA SER A 10 -12.98 10.85 -16.80
C SER A 10 -13.17 12.32 -17.07
N PHE A 11 -13.53 12.62 -18.30
CA PHE A 11 -13.76 13.96 -18.76
C PHE A 11 -14.92 13.94 -19.75
N ASN A 12 -15.73 15.00 -19.72
CA ASN A 12 -16.69 15.25 -20.77
C ASN A 12 -15.93 15.85 -21.95
N ALA A 13 -15.71 15.04 -22.99
CA ALA A 13 -15.14 15.52 -24.23
C ALA A 13 -16.20 16.34 -24.98
N LYS A 14 -15.90 17.63 -25.22
CA LYS A 14 -16.63 18.46 -26.16
C LYS A 14 -15.69 18.81 -27.29
N TYR A 15 -16.02 18.36 -28.50
CA TYR A 15 -15.23 18.64 -29.69
C TYR A 15 -15.60 20.02 -30.24
N ALA A 16 -14.59 20.85 -30.50
CA ALA A 16 -14.74 22.03 -31.33
C ALA A 16 -14.59 21.64 -32.81
N HIS A 17 -15.25 22.37 -33.71
CA HIS A 17 -15.12 22.14 -35.16
C HIS A 17 -13.69 22.41 -35.65
N GLU A 18 -13.00 23.37 -35.02
CA GLU A 18 -11.58 23.68 -35.23
C GLU A 18 -10.88 23.76 -33.85
N PRO A 19 -10.31 22.64 -33.36
CA PRO A 19 -9.64 22.63 -32.07
C PRO A 19 -8.27 23.31 -32.17
N GLU A 20 -8.02 24.30 -31.30
CA GLU A 20 -6.69 24.95 -31.18
C GLU A 20 -5.61 24.01 -30.62
N MET A 21 -6.02 22.98 -29.87
CA MET A 21 -5.14 21.94 -29.33
C MET A 21 -5.61 20.57 -29.79
N LEU A 22 -4.74 19.85 -30.50
CA LEU A 22 -5.01 18.52 -31.04
C LEU A 22 -4.67 17.39 -30.07
N ASN A 23 -3.69 17.63 -29.19
CA ASN A 23 -3.21 16.68 -28.20
C ASN A 23 -3.32 17.31 -26.81
N ILE A 24 -3.85 16.55 -25.86
CA ILE A 24 -3.91 16.93 -24.45
C ILE A 24 -3.02 15.94 -23.71
N GLU A 25 -1.84 16.38 -23.26
CA GLU A 25 -0.94 15.57 -22.46
C GLU A 25 -1.31 15.71 -20.98
N MET A 26 -1.72 14.60 -20.34
CA MET A 26 -2.19 14.65 -18.95
C MET A 26 -1.08 14.96 -17.94
N LYS A 27 0.18 14.83 -18.35
CA LYS A 27 1.35 15.13 -17.53
C LYS A 27 1.42 16.62 -17.15
N ASP A 28 1.01 17.50 -18.07
CA ASP A 28 1.00 18.94 -17.86
C ASP A 28 0.06 19.36 -16.72
N PHE A 29 -0.99 18.59 -16.45
CA PHE A 29 -1.94 18.87 -15.36
C PHE A 29 -1.42 18.45 -13.98
N LEU A 30 -0.40 17.60 -13.93
CA LEU A 30 0.18 17.09 -12.69
C LEU A 30 1.47 17.84 -12.29
N GLU A 31 2.08 18.58 -13.22
CA GLU A 31 3.36 19.29 -13.02
C GLU A 31 3.20 20.82 -12.89
N ASN A 32 2.02 21.39 -13.16
CA ASN A 32 1.79 22.84 -13.03
C ASN A 32 1.38 23.24 -11.59
N GLU A 33 2.16 24.16 -10.99
CA GLU A 33 1.97 24.67 -9.62
C GLU A 33 0.87 25.75 -9.48
N ASP A 34 0.33 26.26 -10.59
CA ASP A 34 -0.69 27.32 -10.57
C ASP A 34 -2.12 26.74 -10.50
N THR A 35 -2.61 26.56 -9.27
CA THR A 35 -3.93 25.97 -8.97
C THR A 35 -5.09 26.97 -8.97
N THR A 36 -4.99 28.10 -9.68
CA THR A 36 -5.95 29.21 -9.49
C THR A 36 -7.31 29.04 -10.18
N ASP A 37 -7.52 28.01 -11.01
CA ASP A 37 -8.80 27.90 -11.73
C ASP A 37 -9.28 26.46 -12.03
N PHE A 38 -9.25 25.59 -11.02
CA PHE A 38 -9.86 24.26 -11.18
C PHE A 38 -10.95 24.05 -10.14
N SER A 39 -12.18 24.33 -10.58
CA SER A 39 -13.43 24.06 -9.88
C SER A 39 -13.37 22.76 -9.06
N HIS A 40 -13.60 22.87 -7.76
CA HIS A 40 -13.52 21.82 -6.73
C HIS A 40 -14.51 20.64 -6.91
N THR A 41 -15.07 20.44 -8.11
CA THR A 41 -16.20 19.53 -8.34
C THR A 41 -15.99 18.57 -9.53
N ARG A 42 -14.79 18.47 -10.12
CA ARG A 42 -14.54 17.56 -11.27
C ARG A 42 -13.41 16.54 -11.12
N MET A 43 -12.88 16.36 -9.91
CA MET A 43 -11.95 15.26 -9.58
C MET A 43 -12.63 14.08 -8.87
N ASN A 44 -13.97 14.12 -8.75
CA ASN A 44 -14.76 13.15 -8.01
C ASN A 44 -15.17 11.94 -8.87
N ILE A 45 -14.19 11.23 -9.42
CA ILE A 45 -14.34 9.79 -9.54
C ILE A 45 -13.50 9.18 -8.44
N TYR A 46 -14.09 9.23 -7.25
CA TYR A 46 -13.67 8.48 -6.09
C TYR A 46 -13.47 7.02 -6.51
N PHE A 47 -12.21 6.56 -6.56
CA PHE A 47 -11.95 5.15 -6.35
C PHE A 47 -12.54 4.85 -4.99
N ARG A 48 -13.71 4.18 -4.94
CA ARG A 48 -14.51 3.92 -3.73
C ARG A 48 -13.70 3.32 -2.56
N GLU A 49 -12.55 2.75 -2.91
CA GLU A 49 -11.56 2.10 -2.06
C GLU A 49 -10.57 3.06 -1.36
N LEU A 50 -10.32 4.25 -1.91
CA LEU A 50 -9.45 5.29 -1.31
C LEU A 50 -10.23 6.28 -0.42
N GLY A 51 -11.54 6.07 -0.26
CA GLY A 51 -12.40 6.95 0.53
C GLY A 51 -12.45 8.37 -0.07
N ASN A 52 -12.15 9.36 0.77
CA ASN A 52 -12.19 10.78 0.41
C ASN A 52 -10.82 11.34 -0.01
N GLU A 53 -9.81 10.49 -0.19
CA GLU A 53 -8.45 10.93 -0.49
C GLU A 53 -8.13 11.09 -1.98
N SER A 54 -7.28 12.07 -2.28
CA SER A 54 -6.77 12.27 -3.63
C SER A 54 -5.74 11.19 -3.97
N PRO A 55 -5.85 10.50 -5.13
CA PRO A 55 -4.84 9.54 -5.58
C PRO A 55 -3.41 10.10 -5.63
N LEU A 56 -3.27 11.39 -5.95
CA LEU A 56 -1.98 12.08 -5.97
C LEU A 56 -1.39 12.18 -4.55
N LEU A 57 -2.21 12.58 -3.57
CA LEU A 57 -1.76 12.68 -2.17
C LEU A 57 -1.37 11.31 -1.61
N VAL A 58 -2.16 10.27 -1.88
CA VAL A 58 -1.82 8.88 -1.51
C VAL A 58 -0.47 8.47 -2.11
N LYS A 59 -0.22 8.78 -3.40
CA LYS A 59 1.05 8.51 -4.07
C LYS A 59 2.22 9.26 -3.42
N LEU A 60 2.06 10.54 -3.11
CA LEU A 60 3.08 11.36 -2.44
C LEU A 60 3.40 10.83 -1.03
N ILE A 61 2.39 10.45 -0.26
CA ILE A 61 2.56 9.82 1.06
C ILE A 61 3.38 8.53 0.94
N MET A 62 3.00 7.63 0.03
CA MET A 62 3.70 6.35 -0.16
C MET A 62 5.17 6.57 -0.53
N GLN A 63 5.44 7.52 -1.43
CA GLN A 63 6.80 7.92 -1.79
C GLN A 63 7.57 8.50 -0.60
N GLY A 64 6.94 9.35 0.19
CA GLY A 64 7.53 9.95 1.40
C GLY A 64 7.95 8.88 2.42
N ILE A 65 7.07 7.92 2.69
CA ILE A 65 7.35 6.78 3.59
C ILE A 65 8.52 5.96 3.04
N TYR A 66 8.47 5.60 1.75
CA TYR A 66 9.51 4.80 1.10
C TYR A 66 10.88 5.49 1.11
N LYS A 67 10.93 6.80 0.83
CA LYS A 67 12.15 7.61 0.84
C LYS A 67 12.71 7.77 2.27
N ALA A 68 11.84 8.01 3.25
CA ALA A 68 12.27 8.19 4.64
C ALA A 68 12.86 6.90 5.25
N ASP A 69 12.41 5.74 4.78
CA ASP A 69 12.92 4.40 5.11
C ASP A 69 13.00 4.05 6.61
N LYS A 70 12.25 4.74 7.47
CA LYS A 70 12.39 4.60 8.92
C LYS A 70 11.95 3.20 9.36
N ARG A 71 12.75 2.59 10.24
CA ARG A 71 12.40 1.36 10.96
C ARG A 71 11.96 1.70 12.38
N GLU A 72 10.66 1.90 12.52
CA GLU A 72 10.01 2.34 13.74
C GLU A 72 9.55 1.14 14.56
N ILE A 73 9.08 0.10 13.88
CA ILE A 73 8.70 -1.17 14.47
C ILE A 73 9.87 -2.15 14.34
N LYS A 74 10.38 -2.63 15.48
CA LYS A 74 11.56 -3.52 15.52
C LYS A 74 11.19 -4.99 15.73
N HIS A 75 10.05 -5.25 16.36
CA HIS A 75 9.63 -6.58 16.82
C HIS A 75 8.75 -7.32 15.80
N LEU A 76 8.20 -6.64 14.79
CA LEU A 76 7.37 -7.25 13.75
C LEU A 76 8.21 -7.69 12.56
N GLY A 77 8.40 -9.00 12.45
CA GLY A 77 9.06 -9.63 11.32
C GLY A 77 9.13 -11.15 11.44
N CYS A 78 9.41 -11.81 10.33
CA CYS A 78 9.66 -13.23 10.23
C CYS A 78 10.99 -13.47 9.51
N LYS A 79 11.75 -14.48 9.95
CA LYS A 79 13.01 -14.87 9.30
C LYS A 79 13.08 -16.38 9.21
N ARG A 80 12.91 -16.92 8.00
CA ARG A 80 12.96 -18.36 7.71
C ARG A 80 13.51 -18.61 6.32
N PHE A 81 14.16 -19.76 6.13
CA PHE A 81 14.64 -20.22 4.82
C PHE A 81 15.55 -19.22 4.08
N GLY A 82 16.38 -18.47 4.84
CA GLY A 82 17.28 -17.46 4.29
C GLY A 82 16.59 -16.17 3.82
N VAL A 83 15.28 -16.02 4.05
CA VAL A 83 14.49 -14.82 3.76
C VAL A 83 14.03 -14.21 5.07
N GLN A 84 14.01 -12.88 5.14
CA GLN A 84 13.48 -12.13 6.27
C GLN A 84 12.46 -11.12 5.76
N PHE A 85 11.23 -11.19 6.25
CA PHE A 85 10.17 -10.23 5.96
C PHE A 85 9.92 -9.37 7.20
N LEU A 86 9.93 -8.05 7.04
CA LEU A 86 9.83 -7.07 8.12
C LEU A 86 8.67 -6.12 7.87
N LEU A 87 7.97 -5.75 8.94
CA LEU A 87 7.10 -4.58 8.96
C LEU A 87 7.88 -3.45 9.65
N LYS A 88 8.29 -2.44 8.88
CA LYS A 88 9.16 -1.34 9.33
C LYS A 88 8.40 -0.23 10.03
N SER A 89 7.24 0.14 9.52
CA SER A 89 6.36 1.16 10.11
C SER A 89 4.92 0.99 9.63
N ILE A 90 3.99 1.52 10.41
CA ILE A 90 2.57 1.65 10.06
C ILE A 90 2.24 3.13 10.20
N HIS A 91 1.63 3.71 9.17
CA HIS A 91 1.14 5.08 9.19
C HIS A 91 -0.36 5.12 8.94
N SER A 92 -1.03 6.17 9.39
CA SER A 92 -2.45 6.40 9.15
C SER A 92 -2.68 7.82 8.58
N HIS A 93 -3.58 7.91 7.61
CA HIS A 93 -4.04 9.19 7.06
C HIS A 93 -5.42 9.01 6.41
N ASN A 94 -6.37 9.86 6.78
CA ASN A 94 -7.75 9.92 6.28
C ASN A 94 -8.40 8.56 5.94
N GLY A 95 -8.46 7.66 6.93
CA GLY A 95 -9.12 6.36 6.76
C GLY A 95 -8.31 5.32 5.98
N LEU A 96 -7.02 5.56 5.75
CA LEU A 96 -6.09 4.61 5.13
C LEU A 96 -4.94 4.27 6.09
N PHE A 97 -4.52 3.01 6.08
CA PHE A 97 -3.26 2.58 6.68
C PHE A 97 -2.20 2.35 5.61
N TYR A 98 -0.96 2.73 5.92
CA TYR A 98 0.21 2.56 5.08
C TYR A 98 1.21 1.64 5.79
N PHE A 99 1.37 0.43 5.26
CA PHE A 99 2.28 -0.59 5.78
C PHE A 99 3.58 -0.55 5.00
N HIS A 100 4.66 -0.11 5.65
CA HIS A 100 5.99 -0.11 5.05
C HIS A 100 6.71 -1.42 5.36
N THR A 101 6.97 -2.23 4.33
CA THR A 101 7.53 -3.57 4.47
C THR A 101 8.90 -3.68 3.83
N GLU A 102 9.69 -4.65 4.29
CA GLU A 102 10.98 -4.99 3.70
C GLU A 102 11.20 -6.51 3.65
N THR A 103 11.47 -7.01 2.45
CA THR A 103 11.89 -8.39 2.20
C THR A 103 13.39 -8.42 1.97
N ARG A 104 14.12 -9.12 2.82
CA ARG A 104 15.58 -9.30 2.75
C ARG A 104 15.87 -10.74 2.39
N ASN A 105 16.45 -10.96 1.21
CA ASN A 105 16.94 -12.28 0.83
C ASN A 105 18.43 -12.37 1.16
N ARG A 106 18.77 -13.29 2.07
CA ARG A 106 20.16 -13.60 2.44
C ARG A 106 20.63 -14.92 1.85
N SER A 107 19.76 -15.64 1.15
CA SER A 107 20.13 -16.81 0.37
C SER A 107 20.75 -16.40 -0.98
N ASN A 108 21.26 -17.39 -1.72
CA ASN A 108 21.75 -17.20 -3.09
C ASN A 108 20.63 -17.34 -4.13
N VAL A 109 19.48 -17.92 -3.74
CA VAL A 109 18.36 -18.22 -4.63
C VAL A 109 17.33 -17.11 -4.53
N ALA A 110 17.00 -16.48 -5.67
CA ALA A 110 15.99 -15.43 -5.74
C ALA A 110 14.67 -15.86 -5.10
N PHE A 111 14.03 -14.96 -4.36
CA PHE A 111 12.71 -15.15 -3.78
C PHE A 111 11.69 -14.49 -4.70
N ASN A 112 10.85 -15.31 -5.34
CA ASN A 112 9.81 -14.83 -6.24
C ASN A 112 8.51 -14.71 -5.45
N THR A 113 8.11 -13.48 -5.12
CA THR A 113 6.81 -13.20 -4.50
C THR A 113 5.70 -13.55 -5.48
N ASP A 114 4.74 -14.35 -5.03
CA ASP A 114 3.49 -14.60 -5.78
C ASP A 114 2.47 -13.52 -5.45
N PHE A 115 2.13 -13.42 -4.17
CA PHE A 115 1.22 -12.40 -3.64
C PHE A 115 1.49 -12.16 -2.15
N ILE A 116 0.96 -11.05 -1.66
CA ILE A 116 0.84 -10.74 -0.23
C ILE A 116 -0.63 -10.85 0.19
N LYS A 117 -0.88 -11.29 1.41
CA LYS A 117 -2.24 -11.37 1.98
C LYS A 117 -2.28 -10.70 3.33
N PHE A 118 -3.28 -9.84 3.52
CA PHE A 118 -3.63 -9.28 4.83
C PHE A 118 -4.95 -9.91 5.25
N LYS A 119 -5.00 -10.48 6.45
CA LYS A 119 -6.23 -11.09 6.98
C LYS A 119 -6.33 -10.89 8.48
N ILE A 120 -7.55 -10.64 8.95
CA ILE A 120 -7.87 -10.55 10.36
C ILE A 120 -8.40 -11.90 10.80
N VAL A 121 -7.81 -12.47 11.84
CA VAL A 121 -8.15 -13.80 12.37
C VAL A 121 -8.24 -13.75 13.89
N ASP A 122 -8.93 -14.73 14.47
CA ASP A 122 -8.97 -14.89 15.93
C ASP A 122 -7.60 -15.27 16.48
N LYS A 123 -7.18 -14.63 17.57
CA LYS A 123 -5.89 -14.84 18.22
C LYS A 123 -5.76 -16.26 18.77
N LYS A 124 -6.87 -16.78 19.30
CA LYS A 124 -7.02 -18.15 19.79
C LYS A 124 -8.01 -18.88 18.89
N VAL A 125 -7.55 -19.95 18.23
CA VAL A 125 -8.42 -20.83 17.46
C VAL A 125 -8.71 -22.07 18.30
N PRO A 126 -9.95 -22.29 18.77
CA PRO A 126 -10.33 -23.55 19.39
C PRO A 126 -10.17 -24.70 18.37
N LYS A 127 -9.65 -25.84 18.82
CA LYS A 127 -9.31 -27.01 17.96
C LYS A 127 -10.46 -27.57 17.10
N ARG A 128 -11.72 -27.15 17.29
CA ARG A 128 -12.92 -27.74 16.68
C ARG A 128 -13.89 -26.72 16.05
N THR A 129 -13.47 -25.48 15.85
CA THR A 129 -14.35 -24.44 15.27
C THR A 129 -13.78 -23.96 13.93
N ALA A 130 -14.67 -23.68 12.97
CA ALA A 130 -14.29 -23.04 11.72
C ALA A 130 -13.64 -21.68 12.00
N ILE A 131 -12.50 -21.42 11.37
CA ILE A 131 -11.75 -20.17 11.52
C ILE A 131 -12.50 -19.08 10.75
N GLN A 132 -12.89 -18.00 11.44
CA GLN A 132 -13.40 -16.80 10.76
C GLN A 132 -12.20 -15.95 10.31
N GLU A 133 -11.94 -15.94 9.01
CA GLU A 133 -10.95 -15.07 8.39
C GLU A 133 -11.66 -13.92 7.66
N ARG A 134 -11.26 -12.67 7.94
CA ARG A 134 -11.65 -11.51 7.14
C ARG A 134 -10.44 -11.04 6.35
N VAL A 135 -10.47 -11.19 5.03
CA VAL A 135 -9.44 -10.66 4.13
C VAL A 135 -9.53 -9.12 4.10
N VAL A 136 -8.38 -8.47 4.05
CA VAL A 136 -8.24 -7.02 3.84
C VAL A 136 -7.39 -6.82 2.60
N ASP A 137 -7.97 -6.32 1.53
CA ASP A 137 -7.23 -6.17 0.28
C ASP A 137 -6.47 -4.83 0.25
N PRO A 138 -5.18 -4.82 -0.12
CA PRO A 138 -4.47 -3.60 -0.45
C PRO A 138 -5.13 -2.89 -1.62
N VAL A 139 -5.34 -1.59 -1.47
CA VAL A 139 -5.94 -0.73 -2.49
C VAL A 139 -4.88 -0.06 -3.36
N ARG A 140 -3.65 0.10 -2.85
CA ARG A 140 -2.47 0.56 -3.62
C ARG A 140 -1.19 -0.08 -3.11
N SER A 141 -0.19 -0.18 -3.98
CA SER A 141 1.18 -0.57 -3.64
C SER A 141 2.20 0.35 -4.32
N TYR A 142 3.33 0.60 -3.67
CA TYR A 142 4.44 1.40 -4.21
C TYR A 142 5.74 0.62 -4.08
N ASN A 143 6.48 0.53 -5.19
CA ASN A 143 7.67 -0.30 -5.34
C ASN A 143 7.41 -1.80 -5.06
N GLU A 144 6.34 -2.34 -5.66
CA GLU A 144 6.01 -3.77 -5.58
C GLU A 144 6.86 -4.56 -6.58
N VAL A 145 8.11 -4.83 -6.19
CA VAL A 145 9.01 -5.67 -6.98
C VAL A 145 8.77 -7.13 -6.60
N LEU A 146 8.27 -7.92 -7.56
CA LEU A 146 7.90 -9.33 -7.34
C LEU A 146 9.11 -10.27 -7.16
N VAL A 147 10.32 -9.83 -7.50
CA VAL A 147 11.53 -10.66 -7.38
C VAL A 147 12.52 -10.01 -6.43
N THR A 148 12.79 -10.67 -5.30
CA THR A 148 13.91 -10.32 -4.42
C THR A 148 15.09 -11.22 -4.72
N ASN A 149 16.03 -10.73 -5.53
CA ASN A 149 17.25 -11.44 -5.91
C ASN A 149 18.05 -11.98 -4.71
N GLY A 150 18.91 -12.96 -4.96
CA GLY A 150 19.86 -13.43 -3.96
C GLY A 150 20.68 -12.26 -3.39
N LYS A 151 20.91 -12.28 -2.07
CA LYS A 151 21.68 -11.24 -1.35
C LYS A 151 21.14 -9.81 -1.50
N SER A 152 19.88 -9.61 -1.89
CA SER A 152 19.28 -8.29 -2.04
C SER A 152 18.16 -8.03 -1.04
N ASN A 153 17.65 -6.79 -1.06
CA ASN A 153 16.47 -6.38 -0.30
C ASN A 153 15.49 -5.64 -1.22
N VAL A 154 14.21 -5.82 -0.98
CA VAL A 154 13.11 -5.07 -1.62
C VAL A 154 12.26 -4.45 -0.52
N ARG A 155 11.78 -3.23 -0.74
CA ARG A 155 10.86 -2.53 0.16
C ARG A 155 9.59 -2.21 -0.59
N THR A 156 8.44 -2.30 0.07
CA THR A 156 7.16 -1.99 -0.55
C THR A 156 6.27 -1.30 0.47
N VAL A 157 5.58 -0.25 0.03
CA VAL A 157 4.55 0.42 0.84
C VAL A 157 3.18 -0.04 0.32
N TYR A 158 2.42 -0.68 1.19
CA TYR A 158 1.05 -1.11 0.89
C TYR A 158 0.06 -0.17 1.56
N VAL A 159 -0.99 0.23 0.84
CA VAL A 159 -2.11 1.00 1.35
C VAL A 159 -3.30 0.08 1.49
N VAL A 160 -3.90 0.05 2.67
CA VAL A 160 -5.14 -0.69 2.94
C VAL A 160 -6.17 0.26 3.56
N PRO A 161 -7.47 0.02 3.35
CA PRO A 161 -8.51 0.73 4.08
C PRO A 161 -8.31 0.56 5.58
N GLN A 162 -8.49 1.62 6.35
CA GLN A 162 -8.39 1.55 7.80
C GLN A 162 -9.51 0.65 8.34
N PHE A 163 -9.15 -0.16 9.32
CA PHE A 163 -10.06 -1.06 10.02
C PHE A 163 -9.73 -1.06 11.51
N THR A 164 -10.67 -1.58 12.29
CA THR A 164 -10.48 -1.84 13.71
C THR A 164 -10.46 -3.34 13.96
N ILE A 165 -9.57 -3.79 14.84
CA ILE A 165 -9.60 -5.17 15.33
C ILE A 165 -9.87 -5.16 16.84
N PRO A 166 -10.75 -6.03 17.36
CA PRO A 166 -10.87 -6.26 18.79
C PRO A 166 -9.62 -6.97 19.35
N ASP A 167 -9.42 -6.93 20.67
CA ASP A 167 -8.22 -7.47 21.33
C ASP A 167 -8.07 -9.00 21.24
N ASP A 168 -9.14 -9.72 20.94
CA ASP A 168 -9.14 -11.17 20.71
C ASP A 168 -8.84 -11.55 19.26
N LYS A 169 -8.67 -10.58 18.36
CA LYS A 169 -8.24 -10.76 16.97
C LYS A 169 -6.86 -10.16 16.71
N ILE A 170 -6.25 -10.60 15.63
CA ILE A 170 -4.97 -10.10 15.15
C ILE A 170 -4.99 -9.93 13.64
N LEU A 171 -4.16 -9.03 13.14
CA LEU A 171 -3.86 -8.95 11.72
C LEU A 171 -2.70 -9.89 11.39
N ILE A 172 -2.87 -10.69 10.35
CA ILE A 172 -1.86 -11.57 9.77
C ILE A 172 -1.47 -11.00 8.42
N ILE A 173 -0.16 -10.79 8.22
CA ILE A 173 0.41 -10.38 6.94
C ILE A 173 1.28 -11.54 6.44
N GLU A 174 0.91 -12.11 5.30
CA GLU A 174 1.58 -13.27 4.70
C GLU A 174 2.16 -12.92 3.34
N LEU A 175 3.45 -13.19 3.17
CA LEU A 175 4.16 -13.08 1.90
C LEU A 175 4.36 -14.48 1.33
N PHE A 176 3.73 -14.77 0.19
CA PHE A 176 3.79 -16.07 -0.47
C PHE A 176 4.86 -16.11 -1.55
N GLU A 177 5.52 -17.26 -1.65
CA GLU A 177 6.53 -17.51 -2.67
C GLU A 177 5.89 -18.30 -3.81
N LYS A 178 6.12 -17.87 -5.04
CA LYS A 178 5.63 -18.55 -6.24
C LYS A 178 6.32 -19.90 -6.38
N ASN A 179 5.54 -20.98 -6.44
CA ASN A 179 6.01 -22.35 -6.61
C ASN A 179 7.08 -22.77 -5.58
N GLY A 180 7.03 -22.22 -4.36
CA GLY A 180 8.01 -22.46 -3.31
C GLY A 180 7.39 -22.54 -1.93
N GLY A 181 8.20 -22.91 -0.94
CA GLY A 181 7.76 -23.11 0.46
C GLY A 181 8.23 -22.03 1.43
N ARG A 182 8.95 -20.98 0.96
CA ARG A 182 9.58 -19.99 1.85
C ARG A 182 8.62 -18.88 2.31
N HIS A 183 7.35 -19.21 2.55
CA HIS A 183 6.33 -18.25 2.98
C HIS A 183 6.72 -17.56 4.30
N GLN A 184 6.42 -16.27 4.40
CA GLN A 184 6.72 -15.47 5.58
C GLN A 184 5.43 -14.92 6.18
N THR A 185 5.28 -15.01 7.49
CA THR A 185 4.06 -14.59 8.19
C THR A 185 4.42 -13.67 9.35
N ILE A 186 3.81 -12.49 9.40
CA ILE A 186 3.90 -11.54 10.51
C ILE A 186 2.54 -11.49 11.21
N ARG A 187 2.55 -11.53 12.55
CA ARG A 187 1.37 -11.33 13.40
C ARG A 187 1.45 -9.91 13.95
N VAL A 188 0.45 -9.09 13.64
CA VAL A 188 0.36 -7.68 14.05
C VAL A 188 -0.79 -7.57 15.05
N GLU A 189 -0.50 -7.09 16.25
CA GLU A 189 -1.47 -6.98 17.34
C GLU A 189 -2.24 -5.65 17.24
N ASN A 190 -3.37 -5.55 17.94
CA ASN A 190 -4.16 -4.30 17.98
C ASN A 190 -3.30 -3.11 18.44
N ALA A 191 -2.44 -3.32 19.44
CA ALA A 191 -1.54 -2.29 19.96
C ALA A 191 -0.60 -1.70 18.88
N ASP A 192 -0.16 -2.51 17.91
CA ASP A 192 0.70 -2.04 16.82
C ASP A 192 -0.05 -1.13 15.84
N LEU A 193 -1.32 -1.46 15.57
CA LEU A 193 -2.20 -0.68 14.69
C LEU A 193 -2.60 0.64 15.34
N VAL A 194 -2.93 0.62 16.63
CA VAL A 194 -3.26 1.84 17.40
C VAL A 194 -2.05 2.76 17.52
N ALA A 195 -0.83 2.21 17.56
CA ALA A 195 0.41 2.98 17.57
C ALA A 195 0.83 3.51 16.19
N ALA A 196 0.02 3.32 15.13
CA ALA A 196 0.32 3.83 13.80
C ALA A 196 0.52 5.35 13.80
N LYS A 197 1.53 5.82 13.06
CA LYS A 197 1.85 7.24 13.00
C LYS A 197 0.91 7.99 12.09
N VAL A 198 0.25 9.00 12.64
CA VAL A 198 -0.56 9.93 11.85
C VAL A 198 0.35 10.76 10.94
N ILE A 199 0.04 10.79 9.65
CA ILE A 199 0.68 11.67 8.69
C ILE A 199 -0.12 12.96 8.63
N ASN A 200 0.55 14.07 8.93
CA ASN A 200 0.00 15.41 8.75
C ASN A 200 0.53 15.95 7.42
N GLU A 201 -0.37 16.39 6.55
CA GLU A 201 -0.10 16.90 5.20
C GLU A 201 1.01 17.97 5.17
N LEU A 202 1.11 18.78 6.22
CA LEU A 202 2.09 19.86 6.37
C LEU A 202 3.57 19.40 6.43
N LYS A 203 3.85 18.10 6.57
CA LYS A 203 5.22 17.56 6.70
C LYS A 203 5.77 16.92 5.42
N ILE A 204 5.04 16.98 4.31
CA ILE A 204 5.43 16.35 3.02
C ILE A 204 5.95 17.40 2.01
N LYS A 205 6.37 18.58 2.48
CA LYS A 205 7.14 19.54 1.67
C LYS A 205 8.62 19.17 1.63
#